data_AF-A0A538RUJ9-F1
#
_entry.id   AF-A0A538RUJ9-F1
#
_cell.length_a   1.000
_cell.length_b   1.000
_cell.length_c   1.000
_cell.angle_alpha   90.00
_cell.angle_beta   90.00
_cell.angle_gamma   90.00
#
_symmetry.space_group_name_H-M   'P 1'
#
loop_
_entity.id
_entity.type
_entity.pdbx_description
1 polymer ?
#
loop_
_entity_poly.entity_id
_entity_poly.type
_entity_poly.pdbx_seq_one_letter_code
_entity_poly.pdbx_strand_id
1 'polypeptide(L)' 'MATRVRWLGHAALQVESDGQNLIIDPFLTGNPAAACKPHELKADFILVSHGHADHVGDTVTLAASSGATVISNYE' A
#
# COMPACT_ATOMS: atom_id res chain seq x y z
N MET A 1 11.10 -19.36 -0.52
CA MET A 1 11.42 -18.17 0.29
C MET A 1 10.25 -17.90 1.23
N ALA A 2 10.45 -17.21 2.35
CA ALA A 2 9.35 -16.90 3.27
C ALA A 2 8.67 -15.59 2.84
N THR A 3 7.35 -15.61 2.68
CA THR A 3 6.54 -14.41 2.49
C THR A 3 6.24 -13.79 3.85
N ARG A 4 6.50 -12.50 4.01
CA ARG A 4 6.13 -11.72 5.21
C ARG A 4 4.95 -10.84 4.89
N VAL A 5 3.96 -10.84 5.78
CA VAL A 5 2.80 -9.96 5.69
C VAL A 5 2.74 -9.13 6.96
N ARG A 6 2.62 -7.81 6.82
CA ARG A 6 2.45 -6.85 7.91
C ARG A 6 1.12 -6.14 7.72
N TRP A 7 0.27 -6.18 8.74
CA TRP A 7 -0.94 -5.38 8.78
C TRP A 7 -0.60 -3.93 9.15
N LEU A 8 -1.11 -2.99 8.36
CA LEU A 8 -0.82 -1.56 8.50
C LEU A 8 -2.01 -0.74 9.03
N GLY A 9 -3.14 -1.38 9.33
CA GLY A 9 -4.38 -0.71 9.74
C GLY A 9 -5.47 -0.78 8.68
N HIS A 10 -6.75 -0.86 9.07
CA HIS A 10 -7.88 -1.02 8.14
C HIS A 10 -7.63 -2.20 7.16
N ALA A 11 -7.73 -1.96 5.85
CA ALA A 11 -7.42 -2.89 4.77
C ALA A 11 -5.95 -2.82 4.29
N ALA A 12 -5.14 -1.91 4.85
CA ALA A 12 -3.78 -1.69 4.41
C ALA A 12 -2.86 -2.84 4.83
N LEU A 13 -2.15 -3.42 3.85
CA LEU A 13 -1.18 -4.50 4.07
C LEU A 13 0.14 -4.18 3.38
N GLN A 14 1.25 -4.58 3.99
CA GLN A 14 2.53 -4.73 3.30
C GLN A 14 2.84 -6.22 3.14
N VAL A 15 3.15 -6.62 1.91
CA VAL A 15 3.57 -7.98 1.56
C VAL A 15 4.99 -7.92 1.01
N GLU A 16 5.89 -8.65 1.65
CA GLU A 16 7.27 -8.83 1.20
C GLU A 16 7.43 -10.26 0.71
N SER A 17 7.73 -10.43 -0.58
CA SER A 17 7.87 -11.75 -1.21
C SER A 17 8.86 -11.69 -2.36
N ASP A 18 9.78 -12.65 -2.43
CA ASP A 18 10.81 -12.76 -3.48
C ASP A 18 11.57 -11.45 -3.78
N GLY A 19 11.88 -10.68 -2.72
CA GLY A 19 12.59 -9.41 -2.81
C GLY A 19 11.76 -8.20 -3.24
N GLN A 20 10.46 -8.40 -3.50
CA GLN A 20 9.50 -7.35 -3.86
C GLN A 20 8.68 -6.90 -2.64
N ASN A 21 8.35 -5.61 -2.59
CA ASN A 21 7.48 -4.99 -1.61
C ASN A 21 6.18 -4.54 -2.27
N LEU A 22 5.07 -5.13 -1.85
CA LEU A 22 3.75 -4.77 -2.32
C LEU A 22 3.00 -4.07 -1.18
N ILE A 23 2.35 -2.96 -1.49
CA ILE A 23 1.42 -2.30 -0.57
C ILE A 23 0.00 -2.46 -1.11
N ILE A 24 -0.90 -3.01 -0.30
CA ILE A 24 -2.31 -3.20 -0.66
C ILE A 24 -3.13 -2.14 0.08
N ASP A 25 -4.05 -1.47 -0.63
CA ASP A 25 -5.03 -0.50 -0.12
C ASP A 25 -4.42 0.50 0.89
N PRO A 26 -3.51 1.39 0.46
CA PRO A 26 -2.64 2.17 1.35
C PRO A 26 -3.36 3.33 2.05
N PHE A 27 -4.42 3.09 2.81
CA PHE A 27 -5.04 4.09 3.66
C PHE A 27 -4.31 4.21 5.00
N LEU A 28 -3.37 5.17 5.06
CA LEU A 28 -2.53 5.42 6.23
C LEU A 28 -2.77 6.83 6.79
N THR A 29 -2.77 7.85 5.93
CA THR A 29 -3.08 9.22 6.33
C THR A 29 -4.55 9.33 6.74
N GLY A 30 -4.78 9.68 8.01
CA GLY A 30 -6.12 9.77 8.59
C GLY A 30 -6.66 8.45 9.14
N ASN A 31 -5.97 7.33 8.94
CA ASN A 31 -6.33 6.06 9.57
C ASN A 31 -5.82 6.02 11.02
N PRO A 32 -6.70 5.95 12.04
CA PRO A 32 -6.28 5.96 13.44
C PRO A 32 -5.53 4.68 13.86
N ALA A 33 -5.65 3.61 13.09
CA ALA A 33 -4.95 2.34 13.30
C ALA A 33 -3.68 2.21 12.43
N ALA A 34 -3.25 3.28 11.74
CA ALA A 34 -2.08 3.24 10.87
C ALA A 34 -0.82 2.81 11.64
N ALA A 35 -0.18 1.72 11.20
CA ALA A 35 1.03 1.21 11.83
C ALA A 35 2.28 2.04 11.51
N CYS A 36 2.22 2.86 10.45
CA CYS A 36 3.30 3.74 10.01
C CYS A 36 2.76 4.89 9.15
N LYS A 37 3.63 5.84 8.83
CA LYS A 37 3.37 6.91 7.86
C LYS A 37 3.71 6.44 6.44
N PRO A 38 3.07 6.99 5.40
CA PRO A 38 3.33 6.60 4.00
C PRO A 38 4.81 6.66 3.60
N HIS A 39 5.53 7.72 3.97
CA HIS A 39 6.93 7.91 3.57
C HIS A 39 7.91 6.90 4.18
N GLU A 40 7.48 6.10 5.16
CA GLU A 40 8.28 5.05 5.77
C GLU A 40 8.21 3.73 4.97
N LEU A 41 7.29 3.63 4.00
CA LEU A 41 7.13 2.47 3.15
C LEU A 41 7.97 2.58 1.88
N LYS A 42 8.51 1.43 1.47
CA LYS A 42 9.02 1.21 0.13
C LYS A 42 8.02 0.32 -0.60
N ALA A 43 7.67 0.68 -1.82
CA ALA A 43 6.74 -0.06 -2.65
C ALA A 43 7.38 -0.27 -4.03
N ASP A 44 7.38 -1.51 -4.48
CA ASP A 44 7.63 -1.87 -5.88
C ASP A 44 6.29 -1.92 -6.63
N PHE A 45 5.24 -2.38 -5.95
CA PHE A 45 3.86 -2.38 -6.45
C PHE A 45 2.88 -1.85 -5.41
N ILE A 46 1.83 -1.19 -5.89
CA ILE A 46 0.68 -0.78 -5.08
C ILE A 46 -0.57 -1.42 -5.68
N LEU A 47 -1.30 -2.20 -4.90
CA LEU A 47 -2.53 -2.85 -5.32
C LEU A 47 -3.71 -2.14 -4.67
N VAL A 48 -4.64 -1.64 -5.49
CA VAL A 48 -5.85 -0.98 -5.01
C VAL A 48 -7.06 -1.82 -5.39
N SER A 49 -7.83 -2.26 -4.40
CA SER A 49 -8.96 -3.17 -4.58
C SER A 49 -10.16 -2.50 -5.24
N HIS A 50 -10.46 -1.24 -4.89
CA HIS A 50 -11.54 -0.43 -5.45
C HIS A 50 -11.37 1.07 -5.11
N GLY A 51 -12.20 1.93 -5.71
CA GLY A 51 -12.04 3.40 -5.68
C GLY A 51 -12.50 4.15 -4.41
N HIS A 52 -12.90 3.46 -3.33
CA HIS A 52 -13.26 4.17 -2.10
C HIS A 52 -12.01 4.81 -1.44
N ALA A 53 -12.20 5.95 -0.80
CA ALA A 53 -11.10 6.77 -0.29
C ALA A 53 -10.26 6.07 0.79
N ASP A 54 -10.87 5.19 1.58
CA ASP A 54 -10.25 4.33 2.59
C ASP A 54 -9.52 3.11 2.01
N HIS A 55 -9.49 2.97 0.68
CA HIS A 55 -8.69 1.99 -0.05
C HIS A 55 -7.67 2.64 -0.99
N VAL A 56 -8.09 3.68 -1.73
CA VAL A 56 -7.18 4.49 -2.57
C VAL A 56 -6.11 5.16 -1.70
N GLY A 57 -6.51 5.79 -0.59
CA GLY A 57 -5.62 6.35 0.42
C GLY A 57 -4.43 7.12 -0.14
N ASP A 58 -3.24 6.75 0.30
CA ASP A 58 -1.96 7.37 -0.03
C ASP A 58 -1.34 6.88 -1.35
N THR A 59 -2.09 6.16 -2.20
CA THR A 59 -1.59 5.53 -3.44
C THR A 59 -0.82 6.50 -4.33
N VAL A 60 -1.38 7.69 -4.59
CA VAL A 60 -0.77 8.68 -5.51
C VAL A 60 0.57 9.17 -4.94
N THR A 61 0.61 9.50 -3.66
CA THR A 61 1.82 9.99 -2.99
C THR A 61 2.90 8.90 -2.93
N LEU A 62 2.52 7.66 -2.60
CA LEU A 62 3.43 6.53 -2.56
C LEU A 62 3.98 6.18 -3.95
N ALA A 63 3.13 6.15 -4.98
CA ALA A 63 3.56 5.89 -6.35
C ALA A 63 4.55 6.95 -6.82
N ALA A 64 4.28 8.22 -6.54
CA ALA A 64 5.16 9.33 -6.92
C ALA A 64 6.53 9.30 -6.21
N SER A 65 6.58 8.90 -4.93
CA SER A 65 7.84 8.87 -4.17
C SER A 65 8.68 7.62 -4.41
N SER A 66 8.05 6.49 -4.73
CA SER A 66 8.73 5.19 -4.90
C SER A 66 8.97 4.81 -6.37
N GLY A 67 8.19 5.36 -7.31
CA GLY A 67 8.14 4.85 -8.68
C GLY A 67 7.37 3.52 -8.82
N ALA A 68 6.62 3.12 -7.79
CA ALA A 68 5.86 1.87 -7.80
C ALA A 68 4.85 1.81 -8.95
N THR A 69 4.67 0.61 -9.49
CA THR A 69 3.57 0.34 -10.42
C THR A 69 2.27 0.19 -9.65
N VAL A 70 1.25 0.96 -10.02
CA VAL A 70 -0.10 0.84 -9.45
C VAL A 70 -0.90 -0.18 -10.27
N ILE A 71 -1.46 -1.18 -9.60
CA ILE A 71 -2.29 -2.24 -10.19
C ILE A 71 -3.69 -2.11 -9.59
N SER A 72 -4.68 -1.87 -10.44
CA SER A 72 -6.08 -1.80 -10.06
C SER A 72 -6.97 -2.15 -11.26
N ASN A 73 -8.29 -2.06 -11.08
CA ASN A 73 -9.25 -2.19 -12.17
C ASN A 73 -9.22 -0.95 -13.09
N TYR A 74 -9.94 -1.04 -14.20
CA TYR A 74 -10.30 0.14 -15.00
C TYR A 74 -11.61 0.69 -14.46
N GLU A 75 -11.59 1.95 -14.02
CA GLU A 75 -12.76 2.76 -13.64
C GLU A 75 -12.69 4.11 -14.35
#